data_AF-A0AAV4HL61-F1
#
_entry.id   AF-A0AAV4HL61-F1
#
_cell.length_a   1.000
_cell.length_b   1.000
_cell.length_c   1.000
_cell.angle_alpha   90.00
_cell.angle_beta   90.00
_cell.angle_gamma   90.00
#
_symmetry.space_group_name_H-M   'P 1'
#
loop_
_entity.id
_entity.type
_entity.pdbx_description
1 polymer ?
#
loop_
_entity_poly.entity_id
_entity_poly.type
_entity_poly.pdbx_seq_one_letter_code
_entity_poly.pdbx_strand_id
1 'polypeptide(L)'
;MQSMQYRHKNSPAPKKFKVVASARKVLLTIFWDMEGIVHIEFLGQGTTMNSERYVSTLRALKGGLRRVRQDKVKDVVIQHDNARPHTSRQTQCALQQLELPTIPHPPYSPDLAPSDFFLFPLLKKHLKGNHYETDAGVEADVRSWCRSQTPEFFADGMRKLLQSWRLCVGRDGGYVEKS
;
A
#
# COMPACT_ATOMS: atom_id res chain seq x y z
N MET A 1 14.09 -3.42 -24.45
CA MET A 1 14.08 -3.36 -25.92
C MET A 1 12.69 -3.74 -26.39
N GLN A 2 11.96 -2.80 -26.98
CA GLN A 2 10.56 -2.96 -27.38
C GLN A 2 10.55 -3.40 -28.85
N SER A 3 10.03 -4.59 -29.15
CA SER A 3 9.95 -5.12 -30.51
C SER A 3 8.88 -4.37 -31.31
N MET A 4 9.27 -3.68 -32.39
CA MET A 4 8.34 -3.08 -33.35
C MET A 4 7.78 -4.16 -34.29
N GLN A 5 6.47 -4.40 -34.23
CA GLN A 5 5.76 -5.18 -35.25
C GLN A 5 5.37 -4.24 -36.40
N TYR A 6 5.93 -4.45 -37.60
CA TYR A 6 5.47 -3.79 -38.82
C TYR A 6 4.12 -4.37 -39.26
N ARG A 7 3.16 -3.52 -39.66
CA ARG A 7 1.86 -3.95 -40.23
C ARG A 7 1.57 -3.23 -41.56
N HIS A 8 0.91 -3.94 -42.48
CA HIS A 8 0.50 -3.45 -43.79
C HIS A 8 -0.57 -2.35 -43.72
N LYS A 9 -0.61 -1.46 -44.73
CA LYS A 9 -1.48 -0.26 -44.81
C LYS A 9 -2.98 -0.50 -44.59
N ASN A 10 -3.46 -1.74 -44.72
CA ASN A 10 -4.88 -2.11 -44.55
C ASN A 10 -5.19 -2.81 -43.21
N SER A 11 -4.24 -2.89 -42.27
CA SER A 11 -4.51 -3.49 -40.96
C SER A 11 -5.38 -2.56 -40.10
N PRO A 12 -6.40 -3.06 -39.39
CA PRO A 12 -7.16 -2.25 -38.44
C PRO A 12 -6.22 -1.61 -37.42
N ALA A 13 -6.36 -0.30 -37.20
CA ALA A 13 -5.58 0.40 -36.19
C ALA A 13 -5.77 -0.29 -34.83
N PRO A 14 -4.69 -0.47 -34.02
CA PRO A 14 -4.83 -1.05 -32.70
C PRO A 14 -5.83 -0.21 -31.90
N LYS A 15 -6.96 -0.83 -31.55
CA LYS A 15 -7.99 -0.22 -30.72
C LYS A 15 -7.35 0.01 -29.36
N LYS A 16 -6.96 1.25 -29.07
CA LYS A 16 -6.62 1.66 -27.71
C LYS A 16 -7.86 1.42 -26.88
N PHE A 17 -7.83 0.45 -25.97
CA PHE A 17 -8.86 0.33 -24.96
C PHE A 17 -8.86 1.67 -24.19
N LYS A 18 -9.93 2.44 -24.32
CA LYS A 18 -10.15 3.58 -23.44
C LYS A 18 -10.19 3.02 -22.02
N VAL A 19 -9.38 3.59 -21.13
CA VAL A 19 -9.52 3.35 -19.69
C VAL A 19 -10.83 4.01 -19.28
N VAL A 20 -11.94 3.31 -19.46
CA VAL A 20 -13.19 3.65 -18.80
C VAL A 20 -12.92 3.34 -17.33
N ALA A 21 -13.09 4.32 -16.45
CA ALA A 21 -13.07 4.05 -15.02
C ALA A 21 -14.07 2.92 -14.77
N SER A 22 -13.61 1.78 -14.23
CA SER A 22 -14.53 0.74 -13.81
C SER A 22 -15.59 1.39 -12.92
N ALA A 23 -16.87 1.14 -13.19
CA ALA A 23 -17.97 1.77 -12.46
C ALA A 23 -17.90 1.49 -10.93
N ARG A 24 -17.05 0.55 -10.50
CA ARG A 24 -16.83 0.13 -9.12
C ARG A 24 -15.35 0.25 -8.76
N LYS A 25 -15.09 0.79 -7.57
CA LYS A 25 -13.75 0.91 -6.97
C LYS A 25 -13.87 0.49 -5.51
N VAL A 26 -12.95 -0.37 -5.08
CA VAL A 26 -12.79 -0.79 -3.69
C VAL A 26 -11.51 -0.15 -3.16
N LEU A 27 -11.57 0.45 -1.97
CA LEU A 27 -10.40 1.04 -1.33
C LEU A 27 -9.76 -0.01 -0.39
N LEU A 28 -8.52 -0.40 -0.70
CA LEU A 28 -7.71 -1.27 0.13
C LEU A 28 -6.93 -0.45 1.16
N THR A 29 -6.96 -0.87 2.42
CA THR A 29 -6.03 -0.40 3.46
C THR A 29 -5.29 -1.60 4.04
N ILE A 30 -3.95 -1.50 4.08
CA ILE A 30 -3.08 -2.62 4.45
C ILE A 30 -1.93 -2.13 5.33
N PHE A 31 -1.66 -2.88 6.40
CA PHE A 31 -0.51 -2.71 7.28
C PHE A 31 0.29 -4.01 7.28
N TRP A 32 1.61 -3.88 7.16
CA TRP A 32 2.53 -4.98 7.02
C TRP A 32 3.90 -4.61 7.58
N ASP A 33 4.67 -5.62 7.97
CA ASP A 33 6.04 -5.51 8.45
C ASP A 33 6.94 -6.54 7.74
N MET A 34 8.18 -6.71 8.20
CA MET A 34 9.14 -7.66 7.61
C MET A 34 8.67 -9.12 7.62
N GLU A 35 7.70 -9.47 8.47
CA GLU A 35 7.17 -10.83 8.60
C GLU A 35 5.81 -11.00 7.88
N GLY A 36 5.29 -9.93 7.28
CA GLY A 36 4.12 -9.95 6.44
C GLY A 36 2.94 -9.11 6.91
N ILE A 37 1.75 -9.48 6.46
CA ILE A 37 0.54 -8.68 6.68
C ILE A 37 0.08 -8.76 8.13
N VAL A 38 -0.11 -7.60 8.74
CA VAL A 38 -0.66 -7.46 10.09
C VAL A 38 -2.16 -7.18 10.03
N HIS A 39 -2.58 -6.28 9.14
CA HIS A 39 -3.98 -5.90 8.96
C HIS A 39 -4.29 -5.64 7.50
N ILE A 40 -5.46 -6.09 7.05
CA ILE A 40 -5.96 -5.86 5.70
C ILE A 40 -7.47 -5.69 5.73
N GLU A 41 -7.93 -4.55 5.22
CA GLU A 41 -9.34 -4.21 5.13
C GLU A 41 -9.68 -3.59 3.78
N PHE A 42 -10.95 -3.71 3.43
CA PHE A 42 -11.49 -3.18 2.19
C PHE A 42 -12.70 -2.32 2.54
N LEU A 43 -12.76 -1.14 1.94
CA LEU A 43 -13.90 -0.25 2.02
C LEU A 43 -14.63 -0.30 0.69
N GLY A 44 -15.91 -0.68 0.78
CA GLY A 44 -16.80 -0.81 -0.37
C GLY A 44 -17.04 0.51 -1.09
N GLN A 45 -17.65 0.40 -2.26
CA GLN A 45 -17.88 1.49 -3.20
C GLN A 45 -18.47 2.76 -2.55
N GLY A 46 -17.94 3.92 -2.91
CA GLY A 46 -18.43 5.23 -2.45
C GLY A 46 -18.00 5.62 -1.03
N THR A 47 -17.33 4.71 -0.30
CA THR A 47 -16.81 5.02 1.03
C THR A 47 -15.47 5.74 0.91
N THR A 48 -15.37 6.90 1.54
CA THR A 48 -14.11 7.65 1.63
C THR A 48 -13.43 7.36 2.97
N MET A 49 -12.10 7.18 2.96
CA MET A 49 -11.34 7.12 4.21
C MET A 49 -11.38 8.50 4.89
N ASN A 50 -12.04 8.58 6.03
CA ASN A 50 -12.06 9.75 6.90
C ASN A 50 -11.35 9.42 8.23
N SER A 51 -11.20 10.42 9.10
CA SER A 51 -10.51 10.25 10.39
C SER A 51 -11.15 9.19 11.29
N GLU A 52 -12.48 9.17 11.39
CA GLU A 52 -13.19 8.20 12.22
C GLU A 52 -12.98 6.76 11.73
N ARG A 53 -13.03 6.56 10.41
CA ARG A 53 -12.76 5.27 9.79
C ARG A 53 -11.32 4.86 10.05
N TYR A 54 -10.36 5.75 9.81
CA TYR A 54 -8.95 5.47 10.03
C TYR A 54 -8.64 5.13 11.50
N VAL A 55 -9.26 5.82 12.45
CA VAL A 55 -9.17 5.47 13.88
C VAL A 55 -9.70 4.05 14.15
N SER A 56 -10.79 3.65 13.48
CA SER A 56 -11.32 2.29 13.59
C SER A 56 -10.34 1.26 13.03
N THR A 57 -9.68 1.57 11.90
CA THR A 57 -8.60 0.78 11.32
C THR A 57 -7.44 0.63 12.30
N LEU A 58 -7.01 1.71 12.98
CA LEU A 58 -5.92 1.66 13.96
C LEU A 58 -6.25 0.76 15.16
N ARG A 59 -7.51 0.75 15.62
CA ARG A 59 -7.96 -0.18 16.68
C ARG A 59 -7.90 -1.63 16.20
N ALA A 60 -8.38 -1.90 14.99
CA ALA A 60 -8.30 -3.23 14.38
C ALA A 60 -6.84 -3.68 14.20
N LEU A 61 -5.96 -2.77 13.77
CA LEU A 61 -4.52 -2.97 13.65
C LEU A 61 -3.90 -3.35 14.99
N LYS A 62 -4.19 -2.63 16.09
CA LYS A 62 -3.68 -2.97 17.43
C LYS A 62 -4.13 -4.37 17.87
N GLY A 63 -5.36 -4.75 17.55
CA GLY A 63 -5.86 -6.12 17.76
C GLY A 63 -5.09 -7.15 16.92
N GLY A 64 -4.83 -6.84 15.65
CA GLY A 64 -4.03 -7.66 14.73
C GLY A 64 -2.60 -7.88 15.24
N LEU A 65 -1.92 -6.81 15.67
CA LEU A 65 -0.58 -6.87 16.27
C LEU A 65 -0.54 -7.79 17.49
N ARG A 66 -1.51 -7.68 18.40
CA ARG A 66 -1.59 -8.55 19.58
C ARG A 66 -1.74 -10.04 19.21
N ARG A 67 -2.37 -10.33 18.09
CA ARG A 67 -2.59 -11.70 17.61
C ARG A 67 -1.38 -12.28 16.88
N VAL A 68 -0.76 -11.50 16.00
CA VAL A 68 0.27 -12.02 15.06
C VAL A 68 1.69 -11.60 15.40
N ARG A 69 1.88 -10.66 16.33
CA ARG A 69 3.17 -10.10 16.79
C ARG A 69 3.19 -9.90 18.30
N GLN A 70 2.69 -10.87 19.07
CA GLN A 70 2.48 -10.73 20.51
C GLN A 70 3.75 -10.29 21.27
N ASP A 71 4.91 -10.77 20.84
CA ASP A 71 6.23 -10.46 21.39
C ASP A 71 6.76 -9.06 21.03
N LYS A 72 6.23 -8.43 19.97
CA LYS A 72 6.75 -7.16 19.41
C LYS A 72 5.80 -5.99 19.53
N VAL A 73 4.59 -6.18 20.08
CA VAL A 73 3.53 -5.14 20.14
C VAL A 73 4.04 -3.82 20.74
N LYS A 74 4.98 -3.88 21.67
CA LYS A 74 5.56 -2.71 22.35
C LYS A 74 6.62 -1.98 21.52
N ASP A 75 7.21 -2.66 20.54
CA ASP A 75 8.31 -2.15 19.70
C ASP A 75 7.82 -1.66 18.33
N VAL A 76 6.51 -1.68 18.11
CA VAL A 76 5.91 -1.26 16.84
C VAL A 76 5.90 0.25 16.72
N VAL A 77 6.34 0.73 15.56
CA VAL A 77 6.21 2.12 15.14
C VAL A 77 5.48 2.18 13.81
N ILE A 78 4.48 3.06 13.71
CA ILE A 78 3.64 3.21 12.53
C ILE A 78 4.27 4.20 11.56
N GLN A 79 4.40 3.76 10.31
CA GLN A 79 4.70 4.63 9.18
C GLN A 79 3.44 4.79 8.32
N HIS A 80 3.01 6.02 8.11
CA HIS A 80 1.92 6.39 7.22
C HIS A 80 2.18 7.75 6.58
N ASP A 81 1.48 8.07 5.50
CA ASP A 81 1.61 9.36 4.83
C ASP A 81 0.85 10.48 5.55
N ASN A 82 1.05 11.72 5.09
CA ASN A 82 0.45 12.92 5.69
C ASN A 82 -0.96 13.22 5.16
N ALA A 83 -1.71 12.20 4.73
CA ALA A 83 -3.09 12.39 4.29
C ALA A 83 -3.94 13.03 5.41
N ARG A 84 -4.92 13.88 5.05
CA ARG A 84 -5.74 14.63 6.03
C ARG A 84 -6.35 13.75 7.14
N PRO A 85 -6.91 12.55 6.86
CA PRO A 85 -7.39 11.65 7.91
C PRO A 85 -6.30 11.23 8.89
N HIS A 86 -5.07 11.04 8.42
CA HIS A 86 -3.93 10.54 9.19
C HIS A 86 -3.34 11.62 10.13
N THR A 87 -3.34 12.88 9.70
CA THR A 87 -2.82 14.01 10.50
C THR A 87 -3.87 14.68 11.37
N SER A 88 -5.15 14.29 11.25
CA SER A 88 -6.23 14.90 12.02
C SER A 88 -6.05 14.74 13.53
N ARG A 89 -6.52 15.71 14.31
CA ARG A 89 -6.45 15.68 15.78
C ARG A 89 -7.05 14.39 16.37
N GLN A 90 -8.16 13.93 15.82
CA GLN A 90 -8.82 12.69 16.26
C GLN A 90 -7.89 11.48 16.11
N THR A 91 -7.20 11.37 14.96
CA THR A 91 -6.24 10.31 14.71
C THR A 91 -5.01 10.40 15.61
N GLN A 92 -4.47 11.60 15.80
CA GLN A 92 -3.32 11.81 16.69
C GLN A 92 -3.63 11.42 18.13
N CYS A 93 -4.81 11.78 18.64
CA CYS A 93 -5.28 11.34 19.96
C CYS A 93 -5.43 9.80 20.03
N ALA A 94 -5.98 9.18 18.99
CA ALA A 94 -6.14 7.72 18.96
C ALA A 94 -4.80 6.97 18.93
N LEU A 95 -3.82 7.45 18.17
CA LEU A 95 -2.47 6.88 18.13
C LEU A 95 -1.81 6.90 19.52
N GLN A 96 -1.94 8.01 20.25
CA GLN A 96 -1.46 8.12 21.63
C GLN A 96 -2.16 7.14 22.57
N GLN A 97 -3.50 7.08 22.53
CA GLN A 97 -4.28 6.16 23.37
C GLN A 97 -4.00 4.68 23.09
N LEU A 98 -3.68 4.35 21.84
CA LEU A 98 -3.35 3.00 21.41
C LEU A 98 -1.88 2.64 21.62
N GLU A 99 -1.05 3.57 22.10
CA GLU A 99 0.40 3.41 22.22
C GLU A 99 1.00 2.92 20.89
N LEU A 100 0.68 3.64 19.81
CA LEU A 100 1.17 3.41 18.47
C LEU A 100 1.97 4.65 18.05
N PRO A 101 3.26 4.74 18.42
CA PRO A 101 4.11 5.86 18.01
C PRO A 101 4.22 5.89 16.48
N THR A 102 4.44 7.08 15.91
CA THR A 102 4.61 7.27 14.46
C THR A 102 6.01 7.77 14.12
N ILE A 103 6.50 7.42 12.94
CA ILE A 103 7.70 8.01 12.35
C ILE A 103 7.28 9.20 11.47
N PRO A 104 7.97 10.36 11.57
CA PRO A 104 7.73 11.47 10.67
C PRO A 104 7.88 11.06 9.20
N HIS A 105 6.88 11.36 8.38
CA HIS A 105 6.94 11.16 6.94
C HIS A 105 7.08 12.52 6.25
N PRO A 106 8.11 12.72 5.40
CA PRO A 106 8.23 13.97 4.65
C PRO A 106 7.09 14.13 3.63
N PRO A 107 6.64 15.36 3.35
CA PRO A 107 5.63 15.60 2.31
C PRO A 107 6.07 15.08 0.94
N TYR A 108 5.12 14.60 0.13
CA TYR A 108 5.32 14.20 -1.28
C TYR A 108 6.47 13.21 -1.52
N SER A 109 6.70 12.27 -0.59
CA SER A 109 7.83 11.34 -0.62
C SER A 109 7.39 9.87 -0.76
N PRO A 110 6.74 9.49 -1.87
CA PRO A 110 6.30 8.10 -2.08
C PRO A 110 7.47 7.11 -2.22
N ASP A 111 8.67 7.58 -2.55
CA ASP A 111 9.93 6.82 -2.53
C ASP A 111 10.37 6.42 -1.11
N LEU A 112 9.78 7.04 -0.09
CA LEU A 112 9.95 6.70 1.32
C LEU A 112 8.76 5.97 1.92
N ALA A 113 7.79 5.54 1.11
CA ALA A 113 6.65 4.75 1.54
C ALA A 113 6.73 3.33 0.91
N PRO A 114 7.05 2.29 1.69
CA PRO A 114 7.26 0.94 1.13
C PRO A 114 6.00 0.38 0.47
N SER A 115 4.81 0.76 0.95
CA SER A 115 3.55 0.41 0.28
C SER A 115 3.48 0.97 -1.15
N ASP A 116 3.95 2.19 -1.38
CA ASP A 116 3.84 2.88 -2.67
C ASP A 116 4.91 2.46 -3.68
N PHE A 117 6.16 2.32 -3.24
CA PHE A 117 7.24 1.95 -4.16
C PHE A 117 7.40 0.44 -4.37
N PHE A 118 6.94 -0.39 -3.43
CA PHE A 118 7.16 -1.85 -3.45
C PHE A 118 5.85 -2.64 -3.56
N LEU A 119 4.98 -2.57 -2.55
CA LEU A 119 3.83 -3.46 -2.44
C LEU A 119 2.78 -3.21 -3.54
N PHE A 120 2.29 -1.97 -3.67
CA PHE A 120 1.23 -1.64 -4.61
C PHE A 120 1.62 -1.82 -6.08
N PRO A 121 2.84 -1.51 -6.53
CA PRO A 121 3.26 -1.82 -7.90
C PRO A 121 3.19 -3.32 -8.23
N LEU A 122 3.58 -4.18 -7.30
CA LEU A 122 3.56 -5.63 -7.48
C LEU A 122 2.13 -6.18 -7.44
N LEU A 123 1.30 -5.69 -6.52
CA LEU A 123 -0.12 -6.01 -6.49
C LEU A 123 -0.83 -5.56 -7.78
N LYS A 124 -0.57 -4.34 -8.24
CA LYS A 124 -1.11 -3.83 -9.51
C LYS A 124 -0.69 -4.69 -10.69
N LYS A 125 0.53 -5.22 -10.69
CA LYS A 125 1.00 -6.16 -11.71
C LYS A 125 0.21 -7.47 -11.68
N HIS A 126 -0.07 -8.01 -10.49
CA HIS A 126 -0.92 -9.21 -10.32
C HIS A 126 -2.35 -9.00 -10.82
N LEU A 127 -2.96 -7.88 -10.47
CA LEU A 127 -4.34 -7.55 -10.86
C LEU A 127 -4.49 -7.16 -12.34
N LYS A 128 -3.38 -6.86 -13.03
CA LYS A 128 -3.41 -6.33 -14.39
C LYS A 128 -3.91 -7.39 -15.37
N GLY A 129 -4.99 -7.07 -16.08
CA GLY A 129 -5.58 -7.94 -17.11
C GLY A 129 -6.70 -8.84 -16.59
N ASN A 130 -6.94 -8.84 -15.28
CA ASN A 130 -8.06 -9.56 -14.68
C ASN A 130 -9.33 -8.71 -14.70
N HIS A 131 -10.47 -9.37 -14.90
CA HIS A 131 -11.80 -8.78 -14.78
C HIS A 131 -12.52 -9.43 -13.61
N TYR A 132 -13.07 -8.62 -12.72
CA TYR A 132 -13.83 -9.07 -11.55
C TYR A 132 -15.28 -8.60 -11.69
N GLU A 133 -16.21 -9.52 -11.54
CA GLU A 133 -17.65 -9.22 -11.61
C GLU A 133 -18.16 -8.56 -10.31
N THR A 134 -17.50 -8.85 -9.19
CA THR A 134 -17.90 -8.41 -7.85
C THR A 134 -16.72 -7.87 -7.04
N ASP A 135 -17.02 -6.95 -6.12
CA ASP A 135 -16.05 -6.42 -5.17
C ASP A 135 -15.47 -7.56 -4.31
N ALA A 136 -16.30 -8.49 -3.85
CA ALA A 136 -15.86 -9.67 -3.11
C ALA A 136 -14.85 -10.55 -3.88
N GLY A 137 -15.00 -10.64 -5.21
CA GLY A 137 -14.07 -11.37 -6.07
C GLY A 137 -12.67 -10.76 -6.07
N VAL A 138 -12.57 -9.43 -6.26
CA VAL A 138 -11.26 -8.75 -6.20
C VAL A 138 -10.68 -8.75 -4.78
N GLU A 139 -11.51 -8.59 -3.76
CA GLU A 139 -11.05 -8.66 -2.36
C GLU A 139 -10.46 -10.03 -2.01
N ALA A 140 -11.11 -11.11 -2.45
CA ALA A 140 -10.63 -12.48 -2.23
C ALA A 140 -9.30 -12.74 -2.94
N ASP A 141 -9.15 -12.29 -4.20
CA ASP A 141 -7.91 -12.44 -4.95
C ASP A 141 -6.76 -11.63 -4.31
N VAL A 142 -7.01 -10.38 -3.92
CA VAL A 142 -6.01 -9.56 -3.20
C VAL A 142 -5.58 -10.24 -1.89
N ARG A 143 -6.53 -10.79 -1.12
CA ARG A 143 -6.19 -11.54 0.12
C ARG A 143 -5.37 -12.80 -0.20
N SER A 144 -5.73 -13.52 -1.27
CA SER A 144 -5.00 -14.72 -1.71
C SER A 144 -3.57 -14.38 -2.11
N TRP A 145 -3.39 -13.34 -2.93
CA TRP A 145 -2.09 -12.83 -3.33
C TRP A 145 -1.24 -12.42 -2.13
N CYS A 146 -1.81 -11.66 -1.18
CA CYS A 146 -1.08 -11.26 0.02
C CYS A 146 -0.62 -12.47 0.86
N ARG A 147 -1.43 -13.53 0.95
CA ARG A 147 -1.12 -14.76 1.70
C ARG A 147 -0.10 -15.65 0.99
N SER A 148 0.04 -15.53 -0.33
CA SER A 148 1.02 -16.30 -1.09
C SER A 148 2.43 -15.69 -1.08
N GLN A 149 2.58 -14.46 -0.56
CA GLN A 149 3.90 -13.84 -0.40
C GLN A 149 4.62 -14.38 0.83
N THR A 150 5.94 -14.56 0.74
CA THR A 150 6.77 -15.07 1.84
C THR A 150 7.21 -13.94 2.78
N PRO A 151 7.65 -14.25 4.02
CA PRO A 151 8.30 -13.26 4.87
C PRO A 151 9.47 -12.55 4.19
N GLU A 152 10.28 -13.25 3.39
CA GLU A 152 11.41 -12.67 2.66
C GLU A 152 10.97 -11.58 1.68
N PHE A 153 9.83 -11.75 1.02
CA PHE A 153 9.25 -10.74 0.14
C PHE A 153 8.97 -9.43 0.90
N PHE A 154 8.38 -9.51 2.09
CA PHE A 154 8.09 -8.33 2.88
C PHE A 154 9.36 -7.73 3.49
N ALA A 155 10.27 -8.57 3.98
CA ALA A 155 11.58 -8.14 4.44
C ALA A 155 12.37 -7.41 3.33
N ASP A 156 12.28 -7.84 2.07
CA ASP A 156 12.88 -7.15 0.93
C ASP A 156 12.34 -5.73 0.77
N GLY A 157 11.02 -5.56 0.85
CA GLY A 157 10.37 -4.25 0.76
C GLY A 157 10.82 -3.30 1.88
N MET A 158 10.91 -3.79 3.11
CA MET A 158 11.39 -3.01 4.27
C MET A 158 12.89 -2.72 4.19
N ARG A 159 13.72 -3.65 3.71
CA ARG A 159 15.16 -3.40 3.50
C ARG A 159 15.40 -2.32 2.45
N LYS A 160 14.58 -2.27 1.38
CA LYS A 160 14.63 -1.18 0.40
C LYS A 160 14.28 0.17 1.03
N LEU A 161 13.32 0.24 1.96
CA LEU A 161 13.04 1.48 2.69
C LEU A 161 14.26 1.97 3.47
N LEU A 162 14.95 1.08 4.18
CA LEU A 162 16.17 1.43 4.92
C LEU A 162 17.28 1.95 4.00
N GLN A 163 17.41 1.39 2.80
CA GLN A 163 18.33 1.89 1.78
C GLN A 163 17.90 3.27 1.27
N SER A 164 16.61 3.48 0.98
CA SER A 164 16.09 4.79 0.58
C SER A 164 16.36 5.87 1.64
N TRP A 165 16.16 5.58 2.93
CA TRP A 165 16.48 6.55 3.99
C TRP A 165 17.97 6.91 4.00
N ARG A 166 18.87 5.94 3.86
CA ARG A 166 20.32 6.19 3.79
C ARG A 166 20.68 7.07 2.59
N LEU A 167 20.06 6.82 1.44
CA LEU A 167 20.27 7.60 0.22
C LEU A 167 19.71 9.03 0.35
N CYS A 168 18.53 9.22 0.95
CA CYS A 168 17.97 10.55 1.22
C CYS A 168 18.89 11.38 2.12
N VAL A 169 19.42 10.79 3.19
CA VAL A 169 20.36 11.47 4.10
C VAL A 169 21.65 11.85 3.35
N GLY A 170 22.19 10.95 2.53
CA GLY A 170 23.39 11.22 1.73
C GLY A 170 23.17 12.23 0.58
N ARG A 171 21.93 12.62 0.30
CA ARG A 171 21.55 13.57 -0.76
C ARG A 171 20.95 14.87 -0.21
N ASP A 172 21.10 15.15 1.09
CA ASP A 172 20.53 16.33 1.76
C ASP A 172 19.02 16.53 1.49
N GLY A 173 18.25 15.44 1.39
CA GLY A 173 16.82 15.47 1.12
C GLY A 173 16.42 15.42 -0.37
N GLY A 174 17.37 15.19 -1.28
CA GLY A 174 17.08 14.92 -2.69
C GLY A 174 16.35 13.58 -2.91
N TYR A 175 15.52 13.53 -3.96
CA TYR A 175 14.77 12.33 -4.36
C TYR A 175 15.67 11.12 -4.59
N VAL A 176 15.20 9.92 -4.21
CA VAL A 176 15.88 8.66 -4.50
C VAL A 176 15.38 8.12 -5.84
N GLU A 177 16.27 8.09 -6.84
CA GLU A 177 15.95 7.47 -8.13
C GLU A 177 15.87 5.95 -8.00
N LYS A 178 14.94 5.35 -8.74
CA LYS A 178 14.82 3.90 -8.87
C LYS A 178 15.97 3.38 -9.74
N SER A 179 16.96 2.74 -9.12
CA SER A 179 17.93 1.87 -9.79
C SER A 179 17.30 0.51 -10.13
#